data_AF-A0A0F9RRQ0-F1
#
_entry.id   AF-A0A0F9RRQ0-F1
#
_cell.length_a   1.000
_cell.length_b   1.000
_cell.length_c   1.000
_cell.angle_alpha   90.00
_cell.angle_beta   90.00
_cell.angle_gamma   90.00
#
_symmetry.space_group_name_H-M   'P 1'
#
loop_
_entity.id
_entity.type
_entity.pdbx_description
1 polymer ?
#
loop_
_entity_poly.entity_id
_entity_poly.type
_entity_poly.pdbx_seq_one_letter_code
_entity_poly.pdbx_strand_id
1 'polypeptide(L)'
;MRLVDIYKSPDSVDVLYRLLEERPKSANISHKLMPSRKKHKGFVESCPYTAWYLVLVTYGQRVGAIYLTREDEIGVSIFKDHERCGYATTAIRMLMGLHPRKRFLANINPENEGSIAMFEKLGFSHIQNTYALDV
;
A
#
# COMPACT_ATOMS: atom_id res chain seq x y z
N MET A 1 15.17 7.77 -3.95
CA MET A 1 13.73 7.62 -3.64
C MET A 1 13.46 8.21 -2.25
N ARG A 2 12.27 8.74 -1.99
CA ARG A 2 11.88 9.33 -0.70
C ARG A 2 10.47 8.88 -0.32
N LEU A 3 10.22 8.79 0.98
CA LEU A 3 8.88 8.64 1.55
C LEU A 3 8.44 10.00 2.10
N VAL A 4 7.30 10.51 1.63
CA VAL A 4 6.74 11.79 2.07
C VAL A 4 5.42 11.52 2.77
N ASP A 5 5.28 12.02 3.99
CA ASP A 5 4.06 11.89 4.77
C ASP A 5 2.87 12.45 3.98
N ILE A 6 1.82 11.64 3.81
CA ILE A 6 0.66 12.04 3.00
C ILE A 6 0.00 13.31 3.53
N TYR A 7 0.05 13.56 4.84
CA TYR A 7 -0.58 14.72 5.48
C TYR A 7 0.23 16.01 5.28
N LYS A 8 1.45 15.88 4.76
CA LYS A 8 2.32 17.00 4.39
C LYS A 8 2.31 17.30 2.88
N SER A 9 1.57 16.53 2.08
CA SER A 9 1.48 16.72 0.63
C SER A 9 0.03 17.05 0.23
N PRO A 10 -0.23 18.22 -0.40
CA PRO A 10 -1.59 18.67 -0.70
C PRO A 10 -2.29 17.82 -1.77
N ASP A 11 -1.53 17.11 -2.60
CA ASP A 11 -2.01 16.24 -3.67
C ASP A 11 -2.30 14.79 -3.23
N SER A 12 -2.05 14.45 -1.96
CA SER A 12 -2.12 13.06 -1.47
C SER A 12 -3.47 12.41 -1.71
N VAL A 13 -4.58 13.09 -1.37
CA VAL A 13 -5.93 12.52 -1.53
C VAL A 13 -6.19 12.11 -2.98
N ASP A 14 -5.72 12.91 -3.94
CA ASP A 14 -5.93 12.64 -5.36
C ASP A 14 -4.97 11.58 -5.90
N VAL A 15 -3.73 11.53 -5.40
CA VAL A 15 -2.77 10.47 -5.74
C VAL A 15 -3.27 9.12 -5.22
N LEU A 16 -3.73 9.06 -3.97
CA LEU A 16 -4.24 7.85 -3.33
C LEU A 16 -5.52 7.34 -4.00
N TYR A 17 -6.41 8.26 -4.40
CA TYR A 17 -7.62 7.91 -5.15
C TYR A 17 -7.28 7.27 -6.50
N ARG A 18 -6.35 7.86 -7.26
CA ARG A 18 -5.90 7.29 -8.56
C ARG A 18 -5.21 5.94 -8.41
N LEU A 19 -4.40 5.74 -7.37
CA LEU A 19 -3.82 4.42 -7.08
C LEU A 19 -4.90 3.37 -6.80
N LEU A 20 -5.99 3.76 -6.15
CA LEU A 20 -7.12 2.87 -5.92
C LEU A 20 -7.88 2.56 -7.22
N GLU A 21 -8.01 3.53 -8.14
CA GLU A 21 -8.61 3.32 -9.47
C GLU A 21 -7.80 2.35 -10.34
N GLU A 22 -6.46 2.40 -10.28
CA GLU A 22 -5.61 1.50 -11.05
C GLU A 22 -5.54 0.08 -10.49
N ARG A 23 -5.98 -0.14 -9.25
CA ARG A 23 -5.84 -1.42 -8.55
C ARG A 23 -6.53 -2.55 -9.33
N PRO A 24 -5.80 -3.58 -9.77
CA PRO A 24 -6.42 -4.72 -10.45
C PRO A 24 -7.25 -5.55 -9.47
N LYS A 25 -8.25 -6.28 -10.00
CA LYS A 25 -9.10 -7.16 -9.18
C LYS A 25 -8.29 -8.21 -8.40
N SER A 26 -7.24 -8.74 -9.03
CA SER A 26 -6.32 -9.71 -8.42
C SER A 26 -5.53 -9.14 -7.24
N ALA A 27 -5.45 -7.82 -7.07
CA ALA A 27 -4.80 -7.19 -5.92
C ALA A 27 -5.77 -6.76 -4.81
N ASN A 28 -7.08 -6.99 -5.00
CA ASN A 28 -8.10 -6.53 -4.08
C ASN A 28 -8.40 -7.58 -3.01
N ILE A 29 -8.45 -7.19 -1.74
CA ILE A 29 -8.73 -8.08 -0.60
C ILE A 29 -9.99 -7.70 0.19
N SER A 30 -10.56 -6.51 -0.03
CA SER A 30 -11.60 -5.97 0.87
C SER A 30 -12.67 -5.11 0.23
N HIS A 31 -12.39 -4.46 -0.92
CA HIS A 31 -13.33 -3.52 -1.52
C HIS A 31 -14.04 -4.16 -2.71
N LYS A 32 -15.38 -4.22 -2.71
CA LYS A 32 -16.13 -4.70 -3.89
C LYS A 32 -16.37 -3.59 -4.93
N LEU A 33 -16.42 -2.33 -4.48
CA LEU A 33 -16.77 -1.16 -5.31
C LEU A 33 -15.89 0.04 -5.00
N MET A 34 -15.68 0.90 -6.02
CA MET A 34 -14.93 2.15 -5.88
C MET A 34 -15.70 3.14 -4.99
N PRO A 35 -15.12 3.69 -3.91
CA PRO A 35 -15.77 4.71 -3.10
C PRO A 35 -15.89 6.03 -3.89
N SER A 36 -16.86 6.87 -3.53
CA SER A 36 -16.88 8.24 -4.05
C SER A 36 -15.68 9.04 -3.54
N ARG A 37 -15.23 10.04 -4.30
CA ARG A 37 -14.13 10.94 -3.88
C ARG A 37 -14.35 11.57 -2.50
N LYS A 38 -15.61 11.90 -2.15
CA LYS A 38 -15.97 12.42 -0.82
C LYS A 38 -15.74 11.37 0.28
N LYS A 39 -16.16 10.12 0.08
CA LYS A 39 -15.93 9.02 1.03
C LYS A 39 -14.43 8.73 1.18
N HIS A 40 -13.70 8.70 0.06
CA HIS A 40 -12.25 8.49 0.08
C HIS A 40 -11.52 9.60 0.85
N LYS A 41 -11.85 10.87 0.60
CA LYS A 41 -11.28 12.00 1.33
C LYS A 41 -11.52 11.87 2.84
N GLY A 42 -12.76 11.57 3.25
CA GLY A 42 -13.08 11.37 4.67
C GLY A 42 -12.31 10.20 5.31
N PHE A 43 -12.05 9.13 4.56
CA PHE A 43 -11.20 8.03 5.01
C PHE A 43 -9.73 8.45 5.18
N VAL A 44 -9.19 9.26 4.27
CA VAL A 44 -7.81 9.77 4.41
C VAL A 44 -7.68 10.68 5.62
N GLU A 45 -8.66 11.57 5.82
CA GLU A 45 -8.72 12.56 6.91
C GLU A 45 -8.94 11.92 8.29
N SER A 46 -9.47 10.70 8.36
CA SER A 46 -9.65 10.00 9.64
C SER A 46 -8.36 9.40 10.23
N CYS A 47 -7.22 9.56 9.54
CA CYS A 47 -5.92 9.04 9.96
C CYS A 47 -5.94 7.55 10.33
N PRO A 48 -6.31 6.66 9.39
CA PRO A 48 -6.59 5.25 9.70
C PRO A 48 -5.31 4.44 10.00
N TYR A 49 -4.15 4.93 9.56
CA TYR A 49 -2.88 4.21 9.60
C TYR A 49 -1.88 4.88 10.55
N THR A 50 -0.98 4.09 11.13
CA THR A 50 0.07 4.62 12.02
C THR A 50 1.15 5.35 11.25
N ALA A 51 1.38 4.95 10.00
CA ALA A 51 2.22 5.66 9.06
C ALA A 51 1.67 5.53 7.64
N TRP A 52 1.69 6.60 6.87
CA TRP A 52 1.25 6.58 5.48
C TRP A 52 2.07 7.57 4.66
N TYR A 53 2.71 7.05 3.61
CA TYR A 53 3.65 7.80 2.78
C TYR A 53 3.31 7.70 1.31
N LEU A 54 3.49 8.82 0.59
CA LEU A 54 3.70 8.81 -0.85
C LEU A 54 5.13 8.36 -1.14
N VAL A 55 5.30 7.52 -2.17
CA VAL A 55 6.59 7.08 -2.68
C VAL A 55 7.00 8.00 -3.83
N LEU A 56 8.09 8.74 -3.64
CA LEU A 56 8.60 9.71 -4.63
C LEU A 56 9.96 9.30 -5.18
N VAL A 57 10.15 9.48 -6.48
CA VAL A 57 11.42 9.28 -7.19
C VAL A 57 11.99 10.62 -7.67
N THR A 58 12.93 10.59 -8.62
CA THR A 58 13.62 11.78 -9.16
C THR A 58 12.62 12.86 -9.59
N TYR A 59 12.99 14.12 -9.38
CA TYR A 59 12.16 15.31 -9.68
C TYR A 59 10.80 15.36 -8.96
N GLY A 60 10.61 14.53 -7.92
CA GLY A 60 9.38 14.52 -7.13
C GLY A 60 8.22 13.79 -7.80
N GLN A 61 8.47 12.97 -8.82
CA GLN A 61 7.43 12.10 -9.41
C GLN A 61 6.87 11.15 -8.35
N ARG A 62 5.54 11.09 -8.22
CA ARG A 62 4.83 10.16 -7.32
C ARG A 62 4.67 8.85 -8.06
N VAL A 63 5.27 7.79 -7.52
CA VAL A 63 5.21 6.46 -8.14
C VAL A 63 4.27 5.50 -7.41
N GLY A 64 3.83 5.87 -6.21
CA GLY A 64 2.96 5.02 -5.41
C GLY A 64 2.73 5.55 -4.01
N ALA A 65 2.19 4.69 -3.16
CA ALA A 65 2.01 4.93 -1.75
C ALA A 65 2.25 3.64 -0.94
N ILE A 66 2.64 3.81 0.32
CA ILE A 66 2.85 2.72 1.27
C ILE A 66 2.33 3.13 2.65
N TYR A 67 1.70 2.21 3.37
CA TYR A 67 1.18 2.44 4.70
C TYR A 67 1.51 1.31 5.68
N LEU A 68 1.47 1.64 6.97
CA LEU A 68 1.59 0.74 8.10
C LEU A 68 0.33 0.87 8.98
N THR A 69 -0.36 -0.24 9.24
CA THR A 69 -1.55 -0.23 10.10
C THR A 69 -1.17 -0.22 11.60
N ARG A 70 -2.15 -0.27 12.49
CA ARG A 70 -1.93 -0.46 13.93
C ARG A 70 -1.55 -1.90 14.29
N GLU A 71 -1.91 -2.85 13.44
CA GLU A 71 -1.65 -4.29 13.58
C GLU A 71 -0.38 -4.73 12.83
N ASP A 72 0.53 -3.78 12.58
CA ASP A 72 1.81 -3.98 11.89
C ASP A 72 1.70 -4.53 10.46
N GLU A 73 0.57 -4.31 9.80
CA GLU A 73 0.37 -4.71 8.40
C GLU A 73 0.89 -3.64 7.44
N ILE A 74 1.64 -4.07 6.44
CA ILE A 74 2.16 -3.25 5.36
C ILE A 74 1.25 -3.40 4.15
N GLY A 75 0.75 -2.29 3.64
CA GLY A 75 0.15 -2.22 2.31
C GLY A 75 0.95 -1.30 1.40
N VAL A 76 1.17 -1.72 0.16
CA VAL A 76 1.91 -0.95 -0.85
C VAL A 76 1.14 -0.96 -2.17
N SER A 77 1.16 0.15 -2.89
CA SER A 77 0.56 0.29 -4.22
C SER A 77 1.43 1.19 -5.06
N ILE A 78 1.77 0.75 -6.27
CA ILE A 78 2.59 1.46 -7.25
C ILE A 78 1.73 1.68 -8.50
N PHE A 79 1.84 2.84 -9.14
CA PHE A 79 1.15 3.08 -10.41
C PHE A 79 1.64 2.11 -11.49
N LYS A 80 0.76 1.70 -12.41
CA LYS A 80 1.06 0.69 -13.44
C LYS A 80 2.29 1.02 -14.27
N ASP A 81 2.44 2.29 -14.67
CA ASP A 81 3.55 2.79 -15.47
C ASP A 81 4.91 2.80 -14.70
N HIS A 82 4.88 2.45 -13.41
CA HIS A 82 6.03 2.40 -12.52
C HIS A 82 6.23 1.04 -11.86
N GLU A 83 5.44 0.04 -12.23
CA GLU A 83 5.64 -1.34 -11.79
C GLU A 83 6.97 -1.92 -12.31
N ARG A 84 7.42 -3.01 -11.68
CA ARG A 84 8.65 -3.75 -12.05
C ARG A 84 9.96 -2.92 -12.01
N CYS A 85 9.92 -1.71 -11.47
CA CYS A 85 11.08 -0.84 -11.25
C CYS A 85 11.74 -0.99 -9.86
N GLY A 86 11.27 -1.93 -9.03
CA GLY A 86 11.80 -2.16 -7.67
C GLY A 86 11.37 -1.12 -6.61
N TYR A 87 10.47 -0.20 -6.95
CA TYR A 87 10.01 0.85 -6.03
C TYR A 87 9.25 0.29 -4.82
N ALA A 88 8.38 -0.70 -5.00
CA ALA A 88 7.66 -1.34 -3.90
C ALA A 88 8.62 -1.97 -2.87
N THR A 89 9.57 -2.78 -3.33
CA THR A 89 10.58 -3.42 -2.49
C THR A 89 11.41 -2.41 -1.71
N THR A 90 11.84 -1.34 -2.37
CA THR A 90 12.61 -0.27 -1.74
C THR A 90 11.76 0.46 -0.69
N ALA A 91 10.48 0.73 -1.00
CA ALA A 91 9.58 1.44 -0.10
C ALA A 91 9.28 0.62 1.16
N ILE A 92 9.08 -0.69 1.02
CA ILE A 92 8.88 -1.61 2.15
C ILE A 92 10.10 -1.60 3.09
N ARG A 93 11.31 -1.74 2.54
CA ARG A 93 12.55 -1.68 3.37
C ARG A 93 12.69 -0.35 4.10
N MET A 94 12.41 0.76 3.43
CA MET A 94 12.44 2.09 4.05
C MET A 94 11.39 2.21 5.16
N LEU A 95 10.16 1.76 4.93
CA LEU A 95 9.10 1.78 5.94
C LEU A 95 9.49 0.97 7.19
N MET A 96 10.00 -0.25 7.00
CA MET A 96 10.44 -1.12 8.10
C MET A 96 11.58 -0.51 8.91
N GLY A 97 12.52 0.20 8.25
CA GLY A 97 13.60 0.92 8.93
C GLY A 97 13.13 2.16 9.70
N LEU A 98 12.16 2.90 9.16
CA LEU A 98 11.58 4.08 9.81
C LEU A 98 10.67 3.72 10.99
N HIS A 99 9.98 2.58 10.91
CA HIS A 99 9.02 2.12 11.91
C HIS A 99 9.36 0.71 12.37
N PRO A 100 10.43 0.51 13.17
CA PRO A 100 10.77 -0.81 13.67
C PRO A 100 9.60 -1.46 14.41
N ARG A 101 9.39 -2.76 14.15
CA ARG A 101 8.39 -3.62 14.81
C ARG A 101 8.99 -4.95 15.16
N LYS A 102 8.35 -5.69 16.06
CA LYS A 102 8.72 -7.08 16.37
C LYS A 102 8.40 -8.02 15.20
N ARG A 103 7.34 -7.72 14.45
CA ARG A 103 6.88 -8.46 13.27
C ARG A 103 6.20 -7.48 12.32
N PHE A 104 6.25 -7.77 11.03
CA PHE A 104 5.40 -7.13 10.02
C PHE A 104 4.52 -8.17 9.35
N LEU A 105 3.34 -7.75 8.92
CA LEU A 105 2.38 -8.57 8.20
C LEU A 105 2.10 -7.96 6.82
N ALA A 106 1.61 -8.77 5.89
CA ALA A 106 1.07 -8.29 4.62
C ALA A 106 -0.08 -9.21 4.21
N ASN A 107 -1.27 -8.65 4.07
CA ASN A 107 -2.42 -9.37 3.56
C ASN A 107 -2.45 -9.24 2.04
N ILE A 108 -2.33 -10.36 1.35
CA ILE A 108 -2.18 -10.40 -0.11
C ILE A 108 -3.27 -11.32 -0.66
N ASN A 109 -3.96 -10.87 -1.70
CA ASN A 109 -4.91 -11.72 -2.43
C ASN A 109 -4.13 -12.91 -3.04
N PRO A 110 -4.60 -14.17 -2.88
CA PRO A 110 -3.94 -15.35 -3.45
C PRO A 110 -3.66 -15.28 -4.96
N GLU A 111 -4.44 -14.52 -5.72
CA GLU A 111 -4.23 -14.30 -7.17
C GLU A 111 -3.09 -13.31 -7.47
N ASN A 112 -2.56 -12.60 -6.48
CA ASN A 112 -1.48 -11.62 -6.65
C ASN A 112 -0.09 -12.25 -6.50
N GLU A 113 0.21 -13.19 -7.39
CA GLU A 113 1.48 -13.94 -7.41
C GLU A 113 2.71 -13.01 -7.36
N GLY A 114 2.65 -11.86 -8.04
CA GLY A 114 3.74 -10.88 -8.06
C GLY A 114 4.03 -10.28 -6.68
N SER A 115 2.98 -9.95 -5.91
CA SER A 115 3.17 -9.46 -4.54
C SER A 115 3.60 -10.57 -3.61
N ILE A 116 3.04 -11.78 -3.73
CA ILE A 116 3.45 -12.95 -2.94
C ILE A 116 4.96 -13.18 -3.11
N ALA A 117 5.43 -13.34 -4.34
CA ALA A 117 6.84 -13.57 -4.64
C ALA A 117 7.74 -12.40 -4.18
N MET A 118 7.26 -11.16 -4.23
CA MET A 118 7.99 -10.00 -3.73
C MET A 118 8.17 -10.04 -2.21
N PHE A 119 7.10 -10.33 -1.46
CA PHE A 119 7.17 -10.40 0.01
C PHE A 119 7.99 -11.60 0.49
N GLU A 120 7.90 -12.75 -0.18
CA GLU A 120 8.76 -13.91 0.10
C GLU A 120 10.25 -13.59 -0.10
N LYS A 121 10.61 -12.90 -1.19
CA LYS A 121 11.98 -12.41 -1.42
C LYS A 121 12.47 -11.40 -0.38
N LEU A 122 11.54 -10.74 0.31
CA LEU A 122 11.83 -9.84 1.44
C LEU A 122 11.94 -10.58 2.79
N GLY A 123 11.77 -11.90 2.81
CA GLY A 123 11.88 -12.74 3.99
C GLY A 123 10.56 -12.94 4.75
N PHE A 124 9.42 -12.54 4.17
CA PHE A 124 8.11 -12.90 4.73
C PHE A 124 7.81 -14.37 4.42
N SER A 125 7.01 -15.00 5.27
CA SER A 125 6.54 -16.36 5.07
C SER A 125 5.01 -16.39 5.15
N HIS A 126 4.39 -17.27 4.37
CA HIS A 126 2.95 -17.51 4.46
C HIS A 126 2.61 -18.16 5.82
N ILE A 127 1.59 -17.64 6.51
CA ILE A 127 1.19 -18.12 7.84
C ILE A 127 -0.32 -18.39 7.98
N GLN A 128 -1.17 -17.83 7.10
CA GLN A 128 -2.62 -17.97 7.20
C GLN A 128 -3.34 -17.63 5.88
N ASN A 129 -4.59 -18.09 5.78
CA ASN A 129 -5.56 -17.66 4.78
C ASN A 129 -6.82 -17.14 5.47
N THR A 130 -7.49 -16.16 4.87
CA THR A 130 -8.78 -15.64 5.34
C THR A 130 -9.89 -16.08 4.39
N TYR A 131 -10.93 -16.73 4.91
CA TYR A 131 -12.12 -17.13 4.16
C TYR A 131 -13.33 -16.33 4.66
N ALA A 132 -14.14 -15.82 3.75
CA ALA A 132 -15.35 -15.07 4.07
C ALA A 132 -16.58 -15.79 3.51
N LEU A 133 -17.68 -15.75 4.25
CA LEU A 133 -19.02 -16.11 3.78
C LEU A 133 -19.84 -14.82 3.71
N ASP A 134 -20.28 -14.45 2.52
CA ASP A 134 -21.28 -13.39 2.36
C ASP A 134 -22.67 -14.02 2.57
N VAL A 135 -23.38 -13.58 3.61
CA VAL A 135 -24.78 -13.94 3.89
C VAL A 135 -25.73 -12.80 3.56
#